data_AF-A0A2D8S629-F1
#
_entry.id   AF-A0A2D8S629-F1
#
_cell.length_a   1.000
_cell.length_b   1.000
_cell.length_c   1.000
_cell.angle_alpha   90.00
_cell.angle_beta   90.00
_cell.angle_gamma   90.00
#
_symmetry.space_group_name_H-M   'P 1'
#
loop_
_entity.id
_entity.type
_entity.pdbx_description
1 polymer ?
#
loop_
_entity_poly.entity_id
_entity_poly.type
_entity_poly.pdbx_seq_one_letter_code
_entity_poly.pdbx_strand_id
1 'polypeptide(L)'
;MSDWNQNHDLVYAFICVSFLADGEVDESEKEAMRGNVKVMLPDMTDDDYTKVEAEVIDKFIELGDESARMAHYSSSLGALKDMFSSDEERFKLVKNLAYIARADKFIHENEMKMVEQAVSSLDMTDKVNLVKTESTLFVDFKG
;
A
#
# COMPACT_ATOMS: atom_id res chain seq x y z
N MET A 1 -13.14 -13.86 -12.18
CA MET A 1 -11.88 -13.19 -11.84
C MET A 1 -10.79 -14.25 -11.75
N SER A 2 -9.96 -14.39 -12.79
CA SER A 2 -8.87 -15.40 -12.86
C SER A 2 -7.49 -14.77 -13.07
N ASP A 3 -7.40 -13.44 -13.18
CA ASP A 3 -6.17 -12.72 -13.57
C ASP A 3 -5.49 -11.97 -12.40
N TRP A 4 -6.00 -12.13 -11.17
CA TRP A 4 -5.42 -11.50 -9.98
C TRP A 4 -3.99 -12.01 -9.73
N ASN A 5 -3.06 -11.08 -9.52
CA ASN A 5 -1.64 -11.36 -9.34
C ASN A 5 -1.01 -10.31 -8.41
N GLN A 6 0.31 -10.42 -8.18
CA GLN A 6 1.04 -9.53 -7.26
C GLN A 6 0.99 -8.04 -7.64
N ASN A 7 0.78 -7.70 -8.92
CA ASN A 7 0.57 -6.30 -9.31
C ASN A 7 -0.78 -5.78 -8.79
N HIS A 8 -1.81 -6.64 -8.79
CA HIS A 8 -3.10 -6.31 -8.17
C HIS A 8 -2.96 -6.20 -6.66
N ASP A 9 -2.21 -7.09 -6.01
CA ASP A 9 -1.95 -7.01 -4.58
C ASP A 9 -1.25 -5.70 -4.20
N LEU A 10 -0.28 -5.25 -5.03
CA LEU A 10 0.43 -3.98 -4.82
C LEU A 10 -0.52 -2.79 -4.92
N VAL A 11 -1.29 -2.71 -6.00
CA VAL A 11 -2.24 -1.60 -6.22
C VAL A 11 -3.36 -1.65 -5.19
N TYR A 12 -3.84 -2.83 -4.79
CA TYR A 12 -4.82 -3.00 -3.72
C TYR A 12 -4.29 -2.50 -2.38
N ALA A 13 -3.03 -2.79 -2.04
CA ALA A 13 -2.40 -2.28 -0.83
C ALA A 13 -2.33 -0.75 -0.83
N PHE A 14 -2.08 -0.13 -1.99
CA PHE A 14 -2.06 1.32 -2.15
C PHE A 14 -3.44 1.95 -1.98
N ILE A 15 -4.47 1.40 -2.64
CA ILE A 15 -5.86 1.87 -2.51
C ILE A 15 -6.37 1.72 -1.08
N CYS A 16 -5.98 0.66 -0.39
CA CYS A 16 -6.35 0.46 1.00
C CYS A 16 -5.79 1.58 1.89
N VAL A 17 -4.51 1.92 1.74
CA VAL A 17 -3.89 2.97 2.56
C VAL A 17 -4.49 4.35 2.29
N SER A 18 -4.86 4.67 1.04
CA SER A 18 -5.54 5.94 0.73
C SER A 18 -7.01 5.93 1.15
N PHE A 19 -7.81 4.99 0.64
CA PHE A 19 -9.26 5.04 0.83
C PHE A 19 -9.75 4.61 2.23
N LEU A 20 -9.13 3.60 2.87
CA LEU A 20 -9.62 3.13 4.18
C LEU A 20 -9.23 4.07 5.34
N ALA A 21 -8.42 5.09 5.05
CA ALA A 21 -8.04 6.13 5.99
C ALA A 21 -9.24 6.98 6.41
N ASP A 22 -9.90 7.58 5.44
CA ASP A 22 -10.91 8.62 5.61
C ASP A 22 -12.14 8.46 4.69
N GLY A 23 -12.12 7.49 3.77
CA GLY A 23 -13.21 7.19 2.83
C GLY A 23 -13.16 7.96 1.51
N GLU A 24 -12.10 8.73 1.27
CA GLU A 24 -11.88 9.48 0.03
C GLU A 24 -10.51 9.14 -0.57
N VAL A 25 -10.26 9.56 -1.82
CA VAL A 25 -8.92 9.49 -2.41
C VAL A 25 -8.65 10.78 -3.16
N ASP A 26 -7.74 11.57 -2.63
CA ASP A 26 -7.38 12.87 -3.17
C ASP A 26 -6.43 12.74 -4.38
N GLU A 27 -6.36 13.79 -5.19
CA GLU A 27 -5.49 13.79 -6.37
C GLU A 27 -4.00 13.63 -6.00
N SER A 28 -3.57 14.17 -4.85
CA SER A 28 -2.22 13.97 -4.28
C SER A 28 -1.93 12.48 -4.04
N GLU A 29 -2.89 11.74 -3.51
CA GLU A 29 -2.75 10.33 -3.24
C GLU A 29 -2.75 9.51 -4.53
N LYS A 30 -3.62 9.84 -5.50
CA LYS A 30 -3.60 9.18 -6.83
C LYS A 30 -2.26 9.36 -7.52
N GLU A 31 -1.70 10.57 -7.50
CA GLU A 31 -0.37 10.85 -8.03
C GLU A 31 0.71 10.07 -7.27
N ALA A 32 0.62 10.00 -5.94
CA ALA A 32 1.53 9.23 -5.11
C ALA A 32 1.48 7.72 -5.41
N MET A 33 0.29 7.14 -5.56
CA MET A 33 0.10 5.74 -5.93
C MET A 33 0.68 5.44 -7.31
N ARG A 34 0.35 6.25 -8.32
CA ARG A 34 0.87 6.11 -9.70
C ARG A 34 2.39 6.22 -9.74
N GLY A 35 2.95 7.19 -9.02
CA GLY A 35 4.40 7.36 -8.90
C GLY A 35 5.07 6.15 -8.27
N ASN A 36 4.51 5.61 -7.19
CA ASN A 36 5.04 4.42 -6.51
C ASN A 36 4.95 3.15 -7.36
N VAL A 37 3.87 2.97 -8.13
CA VAL A 37 3.77 1.86 -9.07
C VAL A 37 4.87 1.93 -10.12
N LYS A 38 5.15 3.11 -10.71
CA LYS A 38 6.24 3.25 -11.69
C LYS A 38 7.62 2.92 -11.11
N VAL A 39 7.82 3.12 -9.82
CA VAL A 39 9.07 2.77 -9.13
C VAL A 39 9.15 1.27 -8.83
N MET A 40 8.04 0.65 -8.44
CA MET A 40 8.00 -0.76 -8.03
C MET A 40 7.85 -1.73 -9.21
N LEU A 41 7.14 -1.29 -10.27
CA LEU A 41 6.80 -2.03 -11.47
C LEU A 41 7.18 -1.19 -12.70
N PRO A 42 8.49 -0.97 -12.97
CA PRO A 42 8.95 -0.09 -14.04
C PRO A 42 8.53 -0.56 -15.44
N ASP A 43 8.24 -1.84 -15.62
CA ASP A 43 7.79 -2.44 -16.87
C ASP A 43 6.27 -2.33 -17.09
N MET A 44 5.51 -1.85 -16.10
CA MET A 44 4.06 -1.68 -16.21
C MET A 44 3.74 -0.44 -17.04
N THR A 45 2.95 -0.60 -18.10
CA THR A 45 2.49 0.52 -18.91
C THR A 45 1.35 1.28 -18.21
N ASP A 46 1.08 2.51 -18.63
CA ASP A 46 -0.04 3.30 -18.09
C ASP A 46 -1.40 2.61 -18.39
N ASP A 47 -1.51 1.91 -19.53
CA ASP A 47 -2.71 1.12 -19.89
C ASP A 47 -2.87 -0.10 -18.98
N ASP A 48 -1.77 -0.82 -18.69
CA ASP A 48 -1.77 -1.95 -17.77
C ASP A 48 -2.14 -1.50 -16.35
N TYR A 49 -1.57 -0.39 -15.89
CA TYR A 49 -1.93 0.19 -14.59
C TYR A 49 -3.41 0.55 -14.52
N THR A 50 -3.93 1.23 -15.54
CA THR A 50 -5.36 1.62 -15.58
C THR A 50 -6.27 0.40 -15.53
N LYS A 51 -5.90 -0.68 -16.21
CA LYS A 51 -6.63 -1.95 -16.15
C LYS A 51 -6.58 -2.56 -14.75
N VAL A 52 -5.40 -2.68 -14.16
CA VAL A 52 -5.23 -3.22 -12.79
C VAL A 52 -5.98 -2.37 -11.77
N GLU A 53 -5.88 -1.04 -11.85
CA GLU A 53 -6.59 -0.10 -10.98
C GLU A 53 -8.10 -0.32 -11.05
N ALA A 54 -8.68 -0.49 -12.25
CA ALA A 54 -10.11 -0.78 -12.41
C ALA A 54 -10.51 -2.13 -11.77
N GLU A 55 -9.75 -3.20 -11.99
CA GLU A 55 -10.02 -4.51 -11.42
C GLU A 55 -9.89 -4.54 -9.89
N VAL A 56 -8.93 -3.78 -9.35
CA VAL A 56 -8.75 -3.59 -7.91
C VAL A 56 -9.92 -2.82 -7.31
N ILE A 57 -10.39 -1.76 -7.96
CA ILE A 57 -11.57 -0.99 -7.51
C ILE A 57 -12.81 -1.88 -7.51
N ASP A 58 -13.04 -2.66 -8.57
CA ASP A 58 -14.15 -3.61 -8.65
C ASP A 58 -14.09 -4.61 -7.49
N LYS A 59 -12.89 -5.14 -7.20
CA LYS A 59 -12.68 -6.04 -6.06
C LYS A 59 -12.98 -5.37 -4.72
N PHE A 60 -12.50 -4.13 -4.55
CA PHE A 60 -12.70 -3.35 -3.33
C PHE A 60 -14.20 -3.06 -3.07
N ILE A 61 -14.96 -2.78 -4.13
CA ILE A 61 -16.41 -2.62 -4.08
C ILE A 61 -17.10 -3.96 -3.77
N GLU A 62 -16.69 -5.05 -4.42
CA GLU A 62 -17.25 -6.40 -4.21
C GLU A 62 -17.12 -6.86 -2.75
N LEU A 63 -15.98 -6.59 -2.11
CA LEU A 63 -15.73 -6.96 -0.71
C LEU A 63 -16.71 -6.30 0.27
N GLY A 64 -17.29 -5.15 -0.11
CA GLY A 64 -18.42 -4.53 0.59
C GLY A 64 -18.06 -3.83 1.90
N ASP A 65 -17.57 -4.58 2.90
CA ASP A 65 -17.30 -4.08 4.25
C ASP A 65 -15.81 -3.96 4.57
N GLU A 66 -15.51 -3.13 5.57
CA GLU A 66 -14.15 -2.83 6.00
C GLU A 66 -13.41 -4.08 6.50
N SER A 67 -14.10 -5.01 7.17
CA SER A 67 -13.47 -6.24 7.68
C SER A 67 -12.99 -7.13 6.54
N ALA A 68 -13.80 -7.30 5.50
CA ALA A 68 -13.45 -8.05 4.31
C ALA A 68 -12.30 -7.38 3.54
N ARG A 69 -12.33 -6.04 3.44
CA ARG A 69 -11.26 -5.26 2.79
C ARG A 69 -9.93 -5.35 3.53
N MET A 70 -9.95 -5.27 4.86
CA MET A 70 -8.77 -5.43 5.71
C MET A 70 -8.21 -6.86 5.71
N ALA A 71 -9.10 -7.87 5.64
CA ALA A 71 -8.67 -9.26 5.46
C ALA A 71 -7.97 -9.46 4.10
N HIS A 72 -8.52 -8.89 3.02
CA HIS A 72 -7.90 -8.93 1.70
C HIS A 72 -6.57 -8.16 1.69
N TYR A 73 -6.51 -6.99 2.34
CA TYR A 73 -5.28 -6.21 2.50
C TYR A 73 -4.17 -7.04 3.18
N SER A 74 -4.50 -7.72 4.27
CA SER A 74 -3.56 -8.62 4.95
C SER A 74 -3.08 -9.76 4.05
N SER A 75 -3.97 -10.33 3.24
CA SER A 75 -3.63 -11.39 2.28
C SER A 75 -2.70 -10.87 1.18
N SER A 76 -2.98 -9.68 0.65
CA SER A 76 -2.15 -9.03 -0.37
C SER A 76 -0.75 -8.70 0.14
N LEU A 77 -0.62 -8.19 1.38
CA LEU A 77 0.69 -7.99 2.01
C LEU A 77 1.49 -9.31 2.14
N GLY A 78 0.81 -10.41 2.46
CA GLY A 78 1.42 -11.73 2.48
C GLY A 78 1.91 -12.18 1.10
N ALA A 79 1.11 -12.01 0.05
CA ALA A 79 1.50 -12.33 -1.32
C ALA A 79 2.66 -11.45 -1.84
N LEU A 80 2.69 -10.18 -1.44
CA LEU A 80 3.76 -9.24 -1.75
C LEU A 80 5.06 -9.58 -1.03
N LYS A 81 5.00 -10.08 0.21
CA LYS A 81 6.19 -10.56 0.93
C LYS A 81 6.96 -11.59 0.12
N ASP A 82 6.24 -12.51 -0.52
CA ASP A 82 6.81 -13.58 -1.34
C ASP A 82 7.34 -13.08 -2.70
N MET A 83 6.95 -11.87 -3.12
CA MET A 83 7.50 -11.19 -4.30
C MET A 83 8.94 -10.69 -4.06
N PHE A 84 9.26 -10.33 -2.81
CA PHE A 84 10.51 -9.65 -2.49
C PHE A 84 11.57 -10.62 -1.94
N SER A 85 12.76 -10.53 -2.53
CA SER A 85 13.90 -11.40 -2.22
C SER A 85 14.79 -10.85 -1.10
N SER A 86 14.59 -9.60 -0.69
CA SER A 86 15.40 -8.92 0.32
C SER A 86 14.60 -8.02 1.26
N ASP A 87 15.17 -7.76 2.44
CA ASP A 87 14.63 -6.78 3.38
C ASP A 87 14.61 -5.36 2.80
N GLU A 88 15.54 -5.02 1.92
CA GLU A 88 15.56 -3.71 1.25
C GLU A 88 14.34 -3.51 0.34
N GLU A 89 13.91 -4.54 -0.39
CA GLU A 89 12.72 -4.47 -1.24
C GLU A 89 11.44 -4.38 -0.41
N ARG A 90 11.36 -5.13 0.69
CA ARG A 90 10.26 -5.05 1.65
C ARG A 90 10.21 -3.67 2.32
N PHE A 91 11.37 -3.13 2.67
CA PHE A 91 11.50 -1.76 3.19
C PHE A 91 11.02 -0.73 2.17
N LYS A 92 11.34 -0.88 0.88
CA LYS A 92 10.82 0.01 -0.17
C LYS A 92 9.28 0.00 -0.20
N LEU A 93 8.64 -1.17 -0.08
CA LEU A 93 7.18 -1.23 0.00
C LEU A 93 6.64 -0.48 1.23
N VAL A 94 7.20 -0.72 2.43
CA VAL A 94 6.80 0.00 3.65
C VAL A 94 6.92 1.51 3.47
N LYS A 95 8.04 1.96 2.89
CA LYS A 95 8.30 3.37 2.62
C LYS A 95 7.30 3.97 1.62
N ASN A 96 6.90 3.21 0.60
CA ASN A 96 5.91 3.65 -0.38
C ASN A 96 4.51 3.76 0.24
N LEU A 97 4.12 2.83 1.10
CA LEU A 97 2.86 2.91 1.85
C LEU A 97 2.84 4.13 2.76
N ALA A 98 3.93 4.38 3.50
CA ALA A 98 4.07 5.58 4.33
C ALA A 98 4.14 6.87 3.50
N TYR A 99 4.60 6.81 2.24
CA TYR A 99 4.59 7.94 1.31
C TYR A 99 3.18 8.29 0.85
N ILE A 100 2.33 7.28 0.62
CA ILE A 100 0.92 7.48 0.25
C ILE A 100 0.16 8.06 1.45
N ALA A 101 0.31 7.46 2.64
CA ALA A 101 -0.29 7.91 3.89
C ALA A 101 0.09 9.34 4.35
N ARG A 102 1.04 9.99 3.68
CA ARG A 102 1.47 11.38 3.98
C ARG A 102 1.23 12.32 2.80
N ALA A 103 0.61 11.83 1.73
CA ALA A 103 0.33 12.65 0.56
C ALA A 103 -0.63 13.79 0.93
N ASP A 104 -1.44 13.59 1.97
CA ASP A 104 -2.31 14.59 2.55
C ASP A 104 -1.66 15.38 3.70
N LYS A 105 -2.33 16.45 4.11
CA LYS A 105 -1.79 17.39 5.10
C LYS A 105 -1.64 16.79 6.50
N PHE A 106 -2.41 15.75 6.81
CA PHE A 106 -2.44 15.11 8.12
C PHE A 106 -2.48 13.60 7.95
N ILE A 107 -1.82 12.89 8.85
CA ILE A 107 -1.83 11.42 8.86
C ILE A 107 -2.86 10.96 9.89
N HIS A 108 -3.90 10.30 9.44
CA HIS A 108 -4.95 9.69 10.24
C HIS A 108 -4.43 8.51 11.07
N GLU A 109 -5.17 8.12 12.12
CA GLU A 109 -4.79 6.97 12.94
C GLU A 109 -4.91 5.65 12.18
N ASN A 110 -5.87 5.56 11.26
CA ASN A 110 -6.11 4.36 10.46
C ASN A 110 -4.97 4.11 9.47
N GLU A 111 -4.48 5.13 8.77
CA GLU A 111 -3.30 5.02 7.89
C GLU A 111 -2.08 4.49 8.64
N MET A 112 -1.84 5.02 9.85
CA MET A 112 -0.74 4.56 10.69
C MET A 112 -0.88 3.08 11.03
N LYS A 113 -2.08 2.64 11.45
CA LYS A 113 -2.35 1.22 11.74
C LYS A 113 -2.12 0.33 10.53
N MET A 114 -2.46 0.81 9.33
CA MET A 114 -2.24 0.06 8.09
C MET A 114 -0.75 -0.05 7.75
N VAL A 115 0.03 1.03 7.92
CA VAL A 115 1.48 0.97 7.75
C VAL A 115 2.13 0.06 8.79
N GLU A 116 1.68 0.10 10.05
CA GLU A 116 2.14 -0.83 11.10
C GLU A 116 1.81 -2.29 10.76
N GLN A 117 0.61 -2.55 10.24
CA GLN A 117 0.23 -3.87 9.76
C GLN A 117 1.11 -4.34 8.59
N ALA A 118 1.46 -3.45 7.66
CA ALA A 118 2.38 -3.76 6.57
C ALA A 118 3.78 -4.10 7.09
N VAL A 119 4.31 -3.33 8.05
CA VAL A 119 5.59 -3.62 8.70
C VAL A 119 5.58 -5.02 9.32
N SER A 120 4.51 -5.38 10.03
CA SER A 120 4.38 -6.71 10.63
C SER A 120 4.25 -7.81 9.57
N SER A 121 3.45 -7.60 8.54
CA SER A 121 3.16 -8.62 7.51
C SER A 121 4.36 -8.91 6.62
N LEU A 122 5.26 -7.93 6.46
CA LEU A 122 6.48 -8.04 5.66
C LEU A 122 7.71 -8.50 6.48
N ASP A 123 7.54 -8.92 7.73
CA ASP A 123 8.62 -9.27 8.68
C ASP A 123 9.65 -8.14 8.90
N MET A 124 9.17 -6.89 8.96
CA MET A 124 10.01 -5.69 9.09
C MET A 124 9.99 -5.06 10.49
N THR A 125 9.26 -5.63 11.46
CA THR A 125 9.03 -5.06 12.80
C THR A 125 10.32 -4.66 13.52
N ASP A 126 11.33 -5.54 13.54
CA ASP A 126 12.61 -5.26 14.21
C ASP A 126 13.63 -4.54 13.31
N LYS A 127 13.28 -4.36 12.03
CA LYS A 127 14.16 -3.82 10.98
C LYS A 127 13.78 -2.42 10.56
N VAL A 128 12.64 -1.91 11.00
CA VAL A 128 12.13 -0.58 10.66
C VAL A 128 11.84 0.22 11.91
N ASN A 129 12.11 1.52 11.86
CA ASN A 129 11.58 2.49 12.81
C ASN A 129 10.45 3.26 12.14
N LEU A 130 9.28 3.32 12.78
CA LEU A 130 8.22 4.24 12.40
C LEU A 130 8.18 5.38 13.42
N VAL A 131 8.32 6.62 12.96
CA VAL A 131 8.18 7.82 13.80
C VAL A 131 7.11 8.71 13.20
N LYS A 132 5.98 8.86 13.90
CA LYS A 132 4.88 9.74 13.51
C LYS A 132 5.02 11.11 14.17
N THR A 133 4.86 12.16 13.37
CA THR A 133 4.56 13.53 13.81
C THR A 133 3.13 13.90 13.39
N GLU A 134 2.67 15.12 13.68
CA GLU A 134 1.33 15.56 13.30
C GLU A 134 1.07 15.55 11.78
N SER A 135 2.11 15.68 10.96
CA SER A 135 2.01 15.80 9.51
C SER A 135 3.00 14.92 8.74
N THR A 136 3.73 14.03 9.39
CA THR A 136 4.76 13.23 8.73
C THR A 136 4.94 11.87 9.39
N LEU A 137 5.15 10.85 8.56
CA LEU A 137 5.55 9.52 8.97
C LEU A 137 6.96 9.25 8.45
N PHE A 138 7.93 9.15 9.35
CA PHE A 138 9.30 8.77 9.04
C PHE A 138 9.44 7.26 9.13
N VAL A 139 10.10 6.68 8.14
CA VAL A 139 10.39 5.26 8.04
C VAL A 139 11.90 5.07 7.87
N ASP A 140 12.56 4.57 8.90
CA ASP A 140 14.01 4.34 8.91
C ASP A 140 14.32 2.85 8.88
N PHE A 141 15.22 2.43 8.00
CA PHE A 141 15.71 1.05 7.97
C PHE A 141 16.85 0.88 8.98
N LYS A 142 16.77 -0.15 9.82
CA LYS A 142 17.73 -0.51 10.87
C LYS A 142 18.66 -1.68 10.46
N GLY A 143 18.55 -2.14 9.22
CA GLY A 143 19.26 -3.32 8.69
C GLY A 143 20.77 -3.22 8.74
#